data_AF-A0A8J5HBG3-F1
#
_entry.id   AF-A0A8J5HBG3-F1
#
_cell.length_a   1.000
_cell.length_b   1.000
_cell.length_c   1.000
_cell.angle_alpha   90.00
_cell.angle_beta   90.00
_cell.angle_gamma   90.00
#
_symmetry.space_group_name_H-M   'P 1'
#
loop_
_entity.id
_entity.type
_entity.pdbx_description
1 polymer ?
#
loop_
_entity_poly.entity_id
_entity_poly.type
_entity_poly.pdbx_seq_one_letter_code
_entity_poly.pdbx_strand_id
1 'polypeptide(L)'
;MVGGSELHSFTSDSNMATTAMAAAAIAATPSTVKTSFYACNHHAPFLSSCRPRLSFHHRLSSSPLTLPSLWAPKYSPIHRHCAASASSKVDASTATFHGPCYVLGDNIDTDQIIPAEYLTLVPSKPDEYEKLGSYAFIGLPSAAYSTPFIASGATKTGFPIIIAGANFGCGSSREHAPVALGAAGSRAVIAESYARIFFRNSVATGEIYPVECERVGLWKECTTGDIVTVELGENRLINHTTGKEYKLKPIGDAGPVIEAGGIFAYARKAGMIAAPSN
;
A
#
# COMPACT_ATOMS: atom_id res chain seq x y z
N MET A 1 34.82 -18.21 -70.44
CA MET A 1 35.01 -17.74 -69.05
C MET A 1 34.31 -18.80 -68.18
N VAL A 2 34.98 -19.86 -67.71
CA VAL A 2 36.00 -19.93 -66.63
C VAL A 2 35.44 -19.37 -65.31
N GLY A 3 35.33 -20.10 -64.19
CA GLY A 3 35.46 -21.55 -63.85
C GLY A 3 34.23 -22.01 -63.04
N GLY A 4 34.04 -23.26 -62.57
CA GLY A 4 34.94 -24.09 -61.76
C GLY A 4 35.03 -23.54 -60.33
N SER A 5 34.73 -24.24 -59.23
CA SER A 5 34.21 -25.60 -58.97
C SER A 5 33.54 -25.60 -57.56
N GLU A 6 33.09 -26.67 -56.86
CA GLU A 6 33.20 -28.14 -57.01
C GLU A 6 32.03 -28.85 -56.25
N LEU A 7 32.16 -30.15 -55.93
CA LEU A 7 31.28 -30.95 -55.04
C LEU A 7 32.10 -31.47 -53.84
N HIS A 8 31.47 -31.71 -52.68
CA HIS A 8 31.57 -33.02 -52.00
C HIS A 8 30.69 -33.14 -50.75
N SER A 9 29.92 -34.21 -50.67
CA SER A 9 29.32 -34.75 -49.44
C SER A 9 30.19 -35.89 -48.89
N PHE A 10 30.36 -35.99 -47.57
CA PHE A 10 30.83 -37.21 -46.89
C PHE A 10 30.19 -37.34 -45.50
N THR A 11 30.10 -38.58 -45.02
CA THR A 11 29.34 -39.01 -43.84
C THR A 11 30.23 -39.30 -42.62
N SER A 12 29.61 -39.40 -41.42
CA SER A 12 29.95 -40.33 -40.31
C SER A 12 31.42 -40.51 -39.88
N ASP A 13 31.86 -40.32 -38.62
CA ASP A 13 31.41 -41.11 -37.47
C ASP A 13 32.11 -40.73 -36.13
N SER A 14 31.42 -41.00 -35.02
CA SER A 14 31.94 -41.53 -33.73
C SER A 14 32.93 -40.75 -32.79
N ASN A 15 32.52 -40.72 -31.52
CA ASN A 15 33.25 -41.14 -30.30
C ASN A 15 34.31 -40.30 -29.53
N MET A 16 33.95 -40.10 -28.25
CA MET A 16 34.73 -40.36 -27.01
C MET A 16 35.63 -39.30 -26.34
N ALA A 17 35.78 -39.53 -25.01
CA ALA A 17 36.60 -38.89 -23.98
C ALA A 17 36.12 -37.50 -23.51
N THR A 18 35.56 -37.31 -22.31
CA THR A 18 36.06 -37.63 -20.94
C THR A 18 37.24 -36.75 -20.52
N THR A 19 37.03 -35.91 -19.51
CA THR A 19 37.84 -35.84 -18.26
C THR A 19 37.15 -34.95 -17.23
N ALA A 20 37.10 -35.42 -15.99
CA ALA A 20 36.65 -34.66 -14.82
C ALA A 20 37.83 -34.44 -13.87
N MET A 21 37.81 -33.36 -13.08
CA MET A 21 38.52 -33.23 -11.79
C MET A 21 37.60 -32.45 -10.84
N ALA A 22 37.12 -33.06 -9.75
CA ALA A 22 37.82 -33.33 -8.49
C ALA A 22 38.09 -32.00 -7.74
N ALA A 23 37.36 -31.62 -6.68
CA ALA A 23 37.06 -32.32 -5.43
C ALA A 23 38.31 -32.57 -4.56
N ALA A 24 38.45 -31.79 -3.49
CA ALA A 24 39.40 -32.02 -2.41
C ALA A 24 38.76 -31.61 -1.07
N ALA A 25 38.38 -32.61 -0.26
CA ALA A 25 38.04 -32.46 1.14
C ALA A 25 39.12 -33.16 1.97
N ILE A 26 39.54 -32.57 3.10
CA ILE A 26 40.54 -33.17 4.01
C ILE A 26 40.14 -32.90 5.47
N ALA A 27 40.35 -33.89 6.33
CA ALA A 27 40.10 -33.87 7.78
C ALA A 27 41.17 -34.74 8.51
N ALA A 28 41.25 -34.83 9.84
CA ALA A 28 40.33 -34.37 10.88
C ALA A 28 41.04 -34.16 12.24
N THR A 29 40.52 -33.24 13.08
CA THR A 29 40.61 -33.31 14.57
C THR A 29 42.04 -33.26 15.20
N PRO A 30 42.20 -33.36 16.54
CA PRO A 30 41.81 -32.34 17.52
C PRO A 30 42.95 -31.97 18.50
N SER A 31 42.80 -30.89 19.29
CA SER A 31 43.66 -30.68 20.47
C SER A 31 42.92 -29.95 21.61
N THR A 32 43.24 -30.34 22.85
CA THR A 32 42.52 -29.99 24.08
C THR A 32 43.42 -29.20 25.01
N VAL A 33 43.03 -27.99 25.45
CA VAL A 33 43.51 -27.37 26.70
C VAL A 33 42.38 -26.57 27.37
N LYS A 34 42.27 -26.68 28.70
CA LYS A 34 41.39 -25.91 29.61
C LYS A 34 41.91 -24.45 29.71
N THR A 35 41.30 -23.43 30.31
CA THR A 35 40.28 -23.23 31.36
C THR A 35 39.86 -21.74 31.23
N SER A 36 38.67 -21.29 31.60
CA SER A 36 38.41 -20.75 32.95
C SER A 36 36.96 -20.28 33.07
N PHE A 37 36.48 -20.21 34.31
CA PHE A 37 35.15 -19.78 34.71
C PHE A 37 34.92 -18.27 34.42
N TYR A 38 33.70 -17.91 34.05
CA TYR A 38 32.84 -17.08 34.91
C TYR A 38 31.38 -17.24 34.48
N ALA A 39 30.51 -17.60 35.43
CA ALA A 39 29.06 -17.62 35.27
C ALA A 39 28.46 -16.70 36.32
N CYS A 40 27.45 -15.92 35.94
CA CYS A 40 26.56 -15.26 36.91
C CYS A 40 25.18 -15.04 36.30
N ASN A 41 24.23 -15.90 36.67
CA ASN A 41 22.80 -15.61 36.53
C ASN A 41 22.42 -14.54 37.55
N HIS A 42 21.81 -13.43 37.11
CA HIS A 42 21.15 -12.52 38.05
C HIS A 42 19.68 -12.88 38.23
N HIS A 43 19.36 -13.43 39.39
CA HIS A 43 18.00 -13.37 39.95
C HIS A 43 17.62 -11.90 40.22
N ALA A 44 16.37 -11.56 39.93
CA ALA A 44 15.73 -10.34 40.43
C ALA A 44 14.74 -10.72 41.55
N PRO A 45 14.91 -10.23 42.79
CA PRO A 45 13.93 -10.41 43.85
C PRO A 45 12.89 -9.28 43.86
N PHE A 46 11.64 -9.66 44.13
CA PHE A 46 10.59 -8.74 44.60
C PHE A 46 11.03 -8.08 45.91
N LEU A 47 10.94 -6.75 46.02
CA LEU A 47 10.82 -6.07 47.31
C LEU A 47 9.78 -4.95 47.28
N SER A 48 8.84 -5.08 48.21
CA SER A 48 7.87 -4.05 48.60
C SER A 48 8.55 -2.90 49.34
N SER A 49 8.15 -1.66 49.07
CA SER A 49 8.33 -0.56 50.02
C SER A 49 7.17 0.44 49.96
N CYS A 50 6.82 0.96 51.14
CA CYS A 50 5.59 1.70 51.39
C CYS A 50 5.62 3.13 50.84
N ARG A 51 4.50 3.61 50.27
CA ARG A 51 4.28 5.05 50.07
C ARG A 51 3.80 5.69 51.39
N PRO A 52 4.42 6.80 51.85
CA PRO A 52 3.91 7.53 53.00
C PRO A 52 2.67 8.35 52.62
N ARG A 53 1.70 8.36 53.54
CA ARG A 53 0.42 9.07 53.46
C ARG A 53 0.59 10.48 54.01
N LEU A 54 0.54 11.52 53.17
CA LEU A 54 0.38 12.91 53.63
C LEU A 54 -1.08 13.35 53.49
N SER A 55 -1.74 13.49 54.63
CA SER A 55 -3.08 14.07 54.74
C SER A 55 -2.97 15.58 54.96
N PHE A 56 -3.47 16.40 54.03
CA PHE A 56 -3.77 17.81 54.30
C PHE A 56 -5.28 18.00 54.39
N HIS A 57 -5.78 18.19 55.61
CA HIS A 57 -7.11 18.72 55.83
C HIS A 57 -7.06 20.24 55.65
N HIS A 58 -7.82 20.79 54.70
CA HIS A 58 -8.31 22.16 54.84
C HIS A 58 -9.83 22.22 54.73
N ARG A 59 -10.37 23.19 55.46
CA ARG A 59 -11.72 23.19 56.01
C ARG A 59 -12.69 23.91 55.07
N LEU A 60 -13.92 23.41 54.98
CA LEU A 60 -15.01 24.05 54.26
C LEU A 60 -15.24 25.49 54.74
N SER A 61 -15.52 26.40 53.80
CA SER A 61 -16.18 27.68 54.08
C SER A 61 -17.20 27.95 52.98
N SER A 62 -18.46 28.07 53.39
CA SER A 62 -19.61 28.28 52.52
C SER A 62 -20.02 29.75 52.54
N SER A 63 -20.18 30.36 51.36
CA SER A 63 -20.90 31.63 51.20
C SER A 63 -21.75 31.58 49.92
N PRO A 64 -23.08 31.72 49.98
CA PRO A 64 -23.93 31.76 48.80
C PRO A 64 -23.95 33.16 48.20
N LEU A 65 -23.58 33.30 46.93
CA LEU A 65 -23.77 34.54 46.18
C LEU A 65 -25.10 34.49 45.42
N THR A 66 -26.04 35.31 45.88
CA THR A 66 -27.34 35.54 45.24
C THR A 66 -27.16 36.46 44.03
N LEU A 67 -27.45 35.95 42.83
CA LEU A 67 -27.55 36.77 41.61
C LEU A 67 -29.01 37.21 41.41
N PRO A 68 -29.29 38.51 41.19
CA PRO A 68 -30.65 38.99 40.95
C PRO A 68 -31.16 38.57 39.56
N SER A 69 -32.42 38.18 39.48
CA SER A 69 -33.10 37.80 38.24
C SER A 69 -33.37 39.03 37.36
N LEU A 70 -32.80 39.06 36.15
CA LEU A 70 -33.16 40.03 35.11
C LEU A 70 -33.35 39.34 33.75
N TRP A 71 -34.54 39.53 33.19
CA TRP A 71 -35.00 39.23 31.82
C TRP A 71 -34.53 37.94 31.13
N ALA A 72 -35.44 36.97 31.05
CA ALA A 72 -35.47 36.01 29.95
C ALA A 72 -36.22 36.63 28.74
N PRO A 73 -35.59 36.78 27.56
CA PRO A 73 -36.31 37.13 26.34
C PRO A 73 -37.14 35.92 25.85
N LYS A 74 -38.39 36.16 25.42
CA LYS A 74 -39.25 35.12 24.85
C LYS A 74 -38.74 34.69 23.47
N TYR A 75 -37.88 33.69 23.42
CA TYR A 75 -37.52 33.03 22.17
C TYR A 75 -38.66 32.12 21.72
N SER A 76 -39.29 32.44 20.59
CA SER A 76 -40.28 31.57 19.97
C SER A 76 -39.56 30.39 19.29
N PRO A 77 -40.00 29.14 19.48
CA PRO A 77 -39.41 28.01 18.77
C PRO A 77 -39.81 28.09 17.30
N ILE A 78 -38.91 28.58 16.45
CA ILE A 78 -39.03 28.39 15.01
C ILE A 78 -38.85 26.89 14.76
N HIS A 79 -39.95 26.18 14.56
CA HIS A 79 -39.95 24.83 14.03
C HIS A 79 -39.38 24.87 12.60
N ARG A 80 -38.04 24.79 12.50
CA ARG A 80 -37.43 24.30 11.27
C ARG A 80 -37.86 22.86 11.13
N HIS A 81 -38.81 22.62 10.22
CA HIS A 81 -38.98 21.31 9.64
C HIS A 81 -37.64 20.93 9.00
N CYS A 82 -36.85 20.11 9.69
CA CYS A 82 -35.83 19.32 9.02
C CYS A 82 -36.58 18.41 8.05
N ALA A 83 -36.73 18.87 6.81
CA ALA A 83 -36.96 17.97 5.70
C ALA A 83 -35.80 16.97 5.72
N ALA A 84 -36.07 15.75 6.15
CA ALA A 84 -35.14 14.65 5.95
C ALA A 84 -34.98 14.52 4.45
N SER A 85 -33.90 15.09 3.89
CA SER A 85 -33.57 14.84 2.49
C SER A 85 -33.38 13.35 2.35
N ALA A 86 -34.19 12.72 1.50
CA ALA A 86 -34.00 11.31 1.20
C ALA A 86 -32.53 11.11 0.83
N SER A 87 -31.87 10.17 1.49
CA SER A 87 -30.50 9.78 1.13
C SER A 87 -30.57 9.27 -0.31
N SER A 88 -30.20 10.13 -1.25
CA SER A 88 -29.90 9.75 -2.61
C SER A 88 -28.84 8.66 -2.51
N LYS A 89 -29.16 7.46 -3.00
CA LYS A 89 -28.16 6.41 -3.16
C LYS A 89 -27.02 7.02 -3.95
N VAL A 90 -25.88 7.23 -3.30
CA VAL A 90 -24.64 7.55 -4.01
C VAL A 90 -24.31 6.28 -4.78
N ASP A 91 -24.27 6.37 -6.11
CA ASP A 91 -24.01 5.22 -6.96
C ASP A 91 -22.66 4.61 -6.55
N ALA A 92 -22.69 3.40 -6.01
CA ALA A 92 -21.48 2.71 -5.59
C ALA A 92 -20.64 2.35 -6.83
N SER A 93 -19.31 2.47 -6.72
CA SER A 93 -18.42 2.10 -7.83
C SER A 93 -18.60 0.62 -8.19
N THR A 94 -18.90 0.34 -9.45
CA THR A 94 -19.11 -1.02 -9.99
C THR A 94 -17.87 -1.56 -10.71
N ALA A 95 -16.71 -0.92 -10.56
CA ALA A 95 -15.50 -1.31 -11.27
C ALA A 95 -15.00 -2.71 -10.83
N THR A 96 -14.51 -3.48 -11.82
CA THR A 96 -13.87 -4.77 -11.61
C THR A 96 -12.47 -4.76 -12.21
N PHE A 97 -11.49 -5.26 -11.46
CA PHE A 97 -10.10 -5.40 -11.90
C PHE A 97 -9.69 -6.86 -11.84
N HIS A 98 -8.97 -7.34 -12.85
CA HIS A 98 -8.48 -8.72 -12.94
C HIS A 98 -7.01 -8.74 -13.40
N GLY A 99 -6.21 -9.62 -12.84
CA GLY A 99 -4.82 -9.84 -13.24
C GLY A 99 -3.95 -10.35 -12.09
N PRO A 100 -2.62 -10.47 -12.29
CA PRO A 100 -1.70 -10.86 -11.24
C PRO A 100 -1.57 -9.74 -10.19
N CYS A 101 -1.54 -10.10 -8.89
CA CYS A 101 -1.26 -9.12 -7.84
C CYS A 101 0.24 -8.98 -7.54
N TYR A 102 0.63 -7.79 -7.10
CA TYR A 102 1.93 -7.56 -6.43
C TYR A 102 1.72 -7.49 -4.92
N VAL A 103 2.43 -8.32 -4.15
CA VAL A 103 2.21 -8.47 -2.71
C VAL A 103 3.30 -7.78 -1.89
N LEU A 104 2.87 -7.01 -0.90
CA LEU A 104 3.69 -6.16 -0.02
C LEU A 104 3.33 -6.37 1.45
N GLY A 105 4.30 -6.14 2.33
CA GLY A 105 4.11 -6.20 3.78
C GLY A 105 3.46 -4.97 4.40
N ASP A 106 3.63 -4.84 5.71
CA ASP A 106 3.18 -3.68 6.50
C ASP A 106 4.10 -2.46 6.33
N ASN A 107 3.57 -1.26 6.58
CA ASN A 107 4.30 0.02 6.65
C ASN A 107 5.09 0.39 5.38
N ILE A 108 4.51 0.12 4.21
CA ILE A 108 5.08 0.61 2.94
C ILE A 108 4.94 2.13 2.89
N ASP A 109 6.06 2.85 2.90
CA ASP A 109 6.08 4.30 2.97
C ASP A 109 6.13 4.99 1.58
N THR A 110 5.96 6.31 1.58
CA THR A 110 5.98 7.10 0.34
C THR A 110 7.34 7.19 -0.35
N ASP A 111 8.46 7.01 0.37
CA ASP A 111 9.81 6.96 -0.24
C ASP A 111 10.03 5.61 -0.92
N GLN A 112 9.53 4.52 -0.34
CA GLN A 112 9.52 3.20 -0.96
C GLN A 112 8.67 3.17 -2.24
N ILE A 113 7.52 3.85 -2.25
CA ILE A 113 6.69 4.02 -3.45
C ILE A 113 7.38 4.91 -4.50
N ILE A 114 7.88 6.09 -4.10
CA ILE A 114 8.57 7.03 -5.00
C ILE A 114 9.55 7.93 -4.21
N PRO A 115 10.88 7.74 -4.36
CA PRO A 115 11.88 8.55 -3.66
C PRO A 115 11.83 10.03 -3.99
N ALA A 116 12.32 10.87 -3.06
CA ALA A 116 12.18 12.33 -3.12
C ALA A 116 12.84 12.98 -4.36
N GLU A 117 13.87 12.35 -4.93
CA GLU A 117 14.60 12.82 -6.12
C GLU A 117 13.73 12.88 -7.39
N TYR A 118 12.69 12.05 -7.48
CA TYR A 118 11.78 11.98 -8.64
C TYR A 118 10.60 12.96 -8.58
N LEU A 119 10.43 13.68 -7.46
CA LEU A 119 9.32 14.64 -7.27
C LEU A 119 9.45 15.91 -8.13
N THR A 120 10.56 16.04 -8.86
CA THR A 120 10.78 17.07 -9.88
C THR A 120 9.96 16.85 -11.16
N LEU A 121 9.45 15.64 -11.38
CA LEU A 121 8.58 15.30 -12.50
C LEU A 121 7.16 15.86 -12.30
N VAL A 122 6.57 16.37 -13.38
CA VAL A 122 5.26 17.04 -13.39
C VAL A 122 4.19 16.08 -13.95
N PRO A 123 3.24 15.59 -13.12
CA PRO A 123 2.19 14.66 -13.57
C PRO A 123 1.32 15.15 -14.73
N SER A 124 1.21 16.47 -14.92
CA SER A 124 0.39 17.07 -15.98
C SER A 124 1.01 16.99 -17.38
N LYS A 125 2.26 16.53 -17.52
CA LYS A 125 2.93 16.33 -18.82
C LYS A 125 2.96 14.82 -19.14
N PRO A 126 2.47 14.37 -20.32
CA PRO A 126 2.39 12.95 -20.67
C PRO A 126 3.71 12.18 -20.49
N ASP A 127 4.82 12.71 -21.00
CA ASP A 127 6.13 12.03 -20.97
C ASP A 127 6.69 11.92 -19.53
N GLU A 128 6.45 12.92 -18.68
CA GLU A 128 6.91 12.92 -17.29
C GLU A 128 5.98 12.07 -16.39
N TYR A 129 4.69 11.97 -16.70
CA TYR A 129 3.74 11.03 -16.10
C TYR A 129 4.10 9.58 -16.45
N GLU A 130 4.27 9.30 -17.74
CA GLU A 130 5.19 8.32 -18.33
C GLU A 130 6.25 7.77 -17.36
N LYS A 131 7.21 8.66 -17.14
CA LYS A 131 8.42 8.41 -16.38
C LYS A 131 8.16 8.20 -14.89
N LEU A 132 7.18 8.88 -14.27
CA LEU A 132 6.76 8.61 -12.90
C LEU A 132 6.29 7.16 -12.71
N GLY A 133 5.58 6.60 -13.70
CA GLY A 133 5.19 5.19 -13.71
C GLY A 133 6.39 4.23 -13.68
N SER A 134 7.45 4.54 -14.43
CA SER A 134 8.68 3.74 -14.45
C SER A 134 9.45 3.70 -13.13
N TYR A 135 9.19 4.64 -12.22
CA TYR A 135 9.82 4.74 -10.90
C TYR A 135 8.93 4.21 -9.76
N ALA A 136 7.75 3.68 -10.06
CA ALA A 136 6.88 3.08 -9.06
C ALA A 136 7.58 1.93 -8.33
N PHE A 137 7.62 2.01 -7.00
CA PHE A 137 8.27 1.06 -6.09
C PHE A 137 9.80 0.92 -6.24
N ILE A 138 10.49 1.87 -6.88
CA ILE A 138 11.97 1.83 -7.00
C ILE A 138 12.69 1.92 -5.64
N GLY A 139 12.03 2.46 -4.61
CA GLY A 139 12.57 2.53 -3.25
C GLY A 139 12.37 1.26 -2.40
N LEU A 140 11.76 0.20 -2.94
CA LEU A 140 11.60 -1.06 -2.19
C LEU A 140 12.96 -1.75 -1.95
N PRO A 141 13.21 -2.28 -0.74
CA PRO A 141 14.42 -3.02 -0.45
C PRO A 141 14.44 -4.35 -1.20
N SER A 142 15.34 -4.49 -2.19
CA SER A 142 15.45 -5.67 -3.07
C SER A 142 15.73 -6.98 -2.33
N ALA A 143 16.27 -6.90 -1.11
CA ALA A 143 16.48 -8.06 -0.23
C ALA A 143 15.16 -8.64 0.34
N ALA A 144 14.09 -7.84 0.43
CA ALA A 144 12.76 -8.29 0.85
C ALA A 144 11.84 -8.54 -0.35
N TYR A 145 11.99 -7.79 -1.44
CA TYR A 145 11.15 -7.85 -2.63
C TYR A 145 12.00 -8.17 -3.87
N SER A 146 12.14 -9.46 -4.18
CA SER A 146 12.98 -9.95 -5.28
C SER A 146 12.34 -9.79 -6.67
N THR A 147 11.00 -9.78 -6.74
CA THR A 147 10.28 -9.55 -8.00
C THR A 147 10.15 -8.04 -8.23
N PRO A 148 10.69 -7.49 -9.34
CA PRO A 148 10.56 -6.06 -9.61
C PRO A 148 9.12 -5.72 -10.01
N PHE A 149 8.60 -4.58 -9.54
CA PHE A 149 7.26 -4.12 -9.89
C PHE A 149 7.16 -3.61 -11.34
N ILE A 150 8.22 -2.94 -11.80
CA ILE A 150 8.41 -2.51 -13.19
C ILE A 150 9.51 -3.38 -13.79
N ALA A 151 9.26 -3.99 -14.95
CA ALA A 151 10.27 -4.78 -15.66
C ALA A 151 11.40 -3.87 -16.18
N SER A 152 12.62 -4.42 -16.32
CA SER A 152 13.76 -3.64 -16.82
C SER A 152 13.47 -3.08 -18.21
N GLY A 153 13.59 -1.75 -18.37
CA GLY A 153 13.28 -1.04 -19.63
C GLY A 153 11.79 -0.79 -19.90
N ALA A 154 10.89 -1.20 -19.01
CA ALA A 154 9.46 -0.90 -19.11
C ALA A 154 9.08 0.39 -18.36
N THR A 155 7.96 0.98 -18.76
CA THR A 155 7.31 2.12 -18.08
C THR A 155 6.03 1.73 -17.34
N LYS A 156 5.52 0.53 -17.63
CA LYS A 156 4.27 -0.03 -17.07
C LYS A 156 4.54 -1.30 -16.28
N THR A 157 3.71 -1.55 -15.27
CA THR A 157 3.70 -2.79 -14.50
C THR A 157 2.83 -3.86 -15.19
N GLY A 158 3.16 -5.13 -14.94
CA GLY A 158 2.24 -6.24 -15.22
C GLY A 158 1.17 -6.45 -14.13
N PHE A 159 1.25 -5.73 -13.01
CA PHE A 159 0.44 -5.95 -11.81
C PHE A 159 -0.67 -4.88 -11.65
N PRO A 160 -1.88 -5.08 -12.21
CA PRO A 160 -2.98 -4.11 -12.08
C PRO A 160 -3.52 -3.98 -10.65
N ILE A 161 -3.17 -4.91 -9.76
CA ILE A 161 -3.65 -4.96 -8.37
C ILE A 161 -2.44 -5.10 -7.44
N ILE A 162 -2.41 -4.32 -6.37
CA ILE A 162 -1.42 -4.43 -5.29
C ILE A 162 -2.14 -4.96 -4.05
N ILE A 163 -1.55 -5.92 -3.34
CA ILE A 163 -2.00 -6.37 -2.02
C ILE A 163 -0.96 -5.94 -0.99
N ALA A 164 -1.39 -5.32 0.10
CA ALA A 164 -0.50 -4.77 1.12
C ALA A 164 -0.96 -5.10 2.55
N GLY A 165 -0.05 -4.94 3.52
CA GLY A 165 -0.34 -5.02 4.94
C GLY A 165 -1.00 -3.76 5.52
N ALA A 166 -0.73 -3.51 6.79
CA ALA A 166 -1.21 -2.35 7.51
C ALA A 166 -0.43 -1.07 7.17
N ASN A 167 -1.06 0.09 7.35
CA ASN A 167 -0.44 1.41 7.26
C ASN A 167 0.21 1.71 5.89
N PHE A 168 -0.42 1.28 4.78
CA PHE A 168 0.10 1.50 3.44
C PHE A 168 0.12 3.00 3.06
N GLY A 169 1.19 3.44 2.41
CA GLY A 169 1.42 4.82 1.99
C GLY A 169 1.83 5.75 3.15
N CYS A 170 2.45 5.23 4.20
CA CYS A 170 2.85 6.03 5.36
C CYS A 170 4.00 7.00 5.08
N GLY A 171 4.27 7.90 6.02
CA GLY A 171 5.32 8.91 5.90
C GLY A 171 4.82 10.24 5.33
N SER A 172 5.54 10.79 4.36
CA SER A 172 5.38 12.18 3.92
C SER A 172 4.18 12.40 2.98
N SER A 173 3.65 13.63 2.91
CA SER A 173 2.53 13.97 2.03
C SER A 173 2.96 14.10 0.57
N ARG A 174 3.06 12.97 -0.15
CA ARG A 174 3.36 12.93 -1.60
C ARG A 174 2.12 12.58 -2.40
N GLU A 175 1.70 13.48 -3.28
CA GLU A 175 0.68 13.18 -4.30
C GLU A 175 1.28 12.38 -5.46
N HIS A 176 2.59 12.50 -5.70
CA HIS A 176 3.34 11.64 -6.62
C HIS A 176 3.26 10.14 -6.31
N ALA A 177 3.01 9.75 -5.05
CA ALA A 177 2.95 8.33 -4.67
C ALA A 177 1.79 7.56 -5.34
N PRO A 178 0.50 7.94 -5.17
CA PRO A 178 -0.58 7.31 -5.93
C PRO A 178 -0.47 7.56 -7.44
N VAL A 179 0.05 8.73 -7.88
CA VAL A 179 0.29 9.03 -9.30
C VAL A 179 1.28 8.05 -9.93
N ALA A 180 2.40 7.72 -9.28
CA ALA A 180 3.36 6.76 -9.82
C ALA A 180 2.72 5.36 -10.00
N LEU A 181 1.87 4.94 -9.06
CA LEU A 181 1.16 3.65 -9.15
C LEU A 181 0.13 3.62 -10.29
N GLY A 182 -0.66 4.69 -10.44
CA GLY A 182 -1.61 4.84 -11.55
C GLY A 182 -0.91 4.95 -12.91
N ALA A 183 0.16 5.75 -12.98
CA ALA A 183 0.99 5.91 -14.17
C ALA A 183 1.67 4.61 -14.61
N ALA A 184 2.09 3.76 -13.66
CA ALA A 184 2.56 2.41 -13.94
C ALA A 184 1.47 1.50 -14.51
N GLY A 185 0.18 1.82 -14.34
CA GLY A 185 -0.95 1.03 -14.80
C GLY A 185 -1.63 0.19 -13.70
N SER A 186 -1.23 0.36 -12.43
CA SER A 186 -1.96 -0.25 -11.32
C SER A 186 -3.29 0.48 -11.08
N ARG A 187 -4.35 -0.26 -10.74
CA ARG A 187 -5.72 0.25 -10.64
C ARG A 187 -6.30 0.18 -9.24
N ALA A 188 -5.90 -0.81 -8.44
CA ALA A 188 -6.33 -0.93 -7.06
C ALA A 188 -5.18 -1.34 -6.14
N VAL A 189 -5.11 -0.72 -4.96
CA VAL A 189 -4.40 -1.27 -3.80
C VAL A 189 -5.45 -1.88 -2.89
N ILE A 190 -5.19 -3.08 -2.39
CA ILE A 190 -5.99 -3.78 -1.37
C ILE A 190 -5.11 -3.94 -0.13
N ALA A 191 -5.34 -3.12 0.90
CA ALA A 191 -4.52 -3.09 2.11
C ALA A 191 -5.33 -3.46 3.37
N GLU A 192 -4.67 -3.76 4.48
CA GLU A 192 -5.37 -3.89 5.77
C GLU A 192 -5.79 -2.53 6.33
N SER A 193 -4.99 -1.50 6.07
CA SER A 193 -5.26 -0.10 6.42
C SER A 193 -4.35 0.86 5.67
N TYR A 194 -4.77 2.12 5.53
CA TYR A 194 -4.01 3.18 4.86
C TYR A 194 -3.55 4.27 5.80
N ALA A 195 -2.42 4.88 5.48
CA ALA A 195 -2.10 6.21 5.96
C ALA A 195 -3.13 7.21 5.39
N ARG A 196 -3.78 7.98 6.29
CA ARG A 196 -4.88 8.90 5.94
C ARG A 196 -4.54 9.88 4.81
N ILE A 197 -3.28 10.32 4.72
CA ILE A 197 -2.81 11.24 3.69
C ILE A 197 -2.76 10.56 2.32
N PHE A 198 -2.20 9.34 2.24
CA PHE A 198 -2.15 8.57 1.00
C PHE A 198 -3.55 8.23 0.48
N PHE A 199 -4.46 7.81 1.37
CA PHE A 199 -5.86 7.56 1.00
C PHE A 199 -6.49 8.80 0.38
N ARG A 200 -6.41 9.95 1.06
CA ARG A 200 -6.94 11.23 0.55
C ARG A 200 -6.33 11.61 -0.80
N ASN A 201 -5.01 11.46 -0.96
CA ASN A 201 -4.33 11.81 -2.21
C ASN A 201 -4.81 10.91 -3.37
N SER A 202 -4.99 9.61 -3.12
CA SER A 202 -5.51 8.66 -4.11
C SER A 202 -6.92 9.04 -4.59
N VAL A 203 -7.80 9.48 -3.68
CA VAL A 203 -9.14 10.00 -4.03
C VAL A 203 -9.07 11.33 -4.76
N ALA A 204 -8.14 12.22 -4.37
CA ALA A 204 -8.00 13.54 -4.98
C ALA A 204 -7.50 13.45 -6.44
N THR A 205 -6.54 12.58 -6.72
CA THR A 205 -5.97 12.37 -8.06
C THR A 205 -6.79 11.41 -8.92
N GLY A 206 -7.45 10.42 -8.31
CA GLY A 206 -8.24 9.40 -9.02
C GLY A 206 -7.41 8.30 -9.71
N GLU A 207 -6.12 8.23 -9.39
CA GLU A 207 -5.13 7.35 -10.03
C GLU A 207 -5.32 5.87 -9.67
N ILE A 208 -5.72 5.61 -8.42
CA ILE A 208 -5.80 4.27 -7.86
C ILE A 208 -6.92 4.17 -6.84
N TYR A 209 -7.56 3.01 -6.73
CA TYR A 209 -8.55 2.73 -5.68
C TYR A 209 -7.85 2.20 -4.41
N PRO A 210 -7.88 2.93 -3.27
CA PRO A 210 -7.37 2.44 -1.99
C PRO A 210 -8.50 1.71 -1.25
N VAL A 211 -8.53 0.37 -1.30
CA VAL A 211 -9.61 -0.43 -0.70
C VAL A 211 -9.09 -1.22 0.49
N GLU A 212 -9.77 -1.08 1.65
CA GLU A 212 -9.40 -1.85 2.84
C GLU A 212 -10.02 -3.25 2.79
N CYS A 213 -9.24 -4.29 3.11
CA CYS A 213 -9.76 -5.63 3.35
C CYS A 213 -10.20 -5.77 4.82
N GLU A 214 -11.26 -6.54 5.08
CA GLU A 214 -11.62 -6.92 6.46
C GLU A 214 -10.67 -7.99 7.03
N ARG A 215 -9.94 -8.71 6.17
CA ARG A 215 -9.03 -9.77 6.59
C ARG A 215 -7.63 -9.25 6.93
N VAL A 216 -7.35 -9.19 8.22
CA VAL A 216 -5.98 -9.06 8.76
C VAL A 216 -5.13 -10.26 8.31
N GLY A 217 -3.92 -9.99 7.82
CA GLY A 217 -2.98 -10.96 7.27
C GLY A 217 -3.20 -11.32 5.80
N LEU A 218 -4.02 -10.59 5.02
CA LEU A 218 -4.29 -10.90 3.60
C LEU A 218 -3.00 -11.10 2.78
N TRP A 219 -2.02 -10.21 2.96
CA TRP A 219 -0.73 -10.25 2.28
C TRP A 219 0.14 -11.47 2.62
N LYS A 220 -0.21 -12.24 3.66
CA LYS A 220 0.45 -13.50 4.03
C LYS A 220 -0.23 -14.72 3.41
N GLU A 221 -1.39 -14.55 2.78
CA GLU A 221 -2.14 -15.61 2.11
C GLU A 221 -2.17 -15.50 0.59
N CYS A 222 -1.63 -14.41 0.03
CA CYS A 222 -1.42 -14.21 -1.41
C CYS A 222 0.07 -14.15 -1.72
N THR A 223 0.46 -14.56 -2.93
CA THR A 223 1.83 -14.47 -3.45
C THR A 223 1.89 -13.51 -4.63
N THR A 224 3.00 -12.78 -4.80
CA THR A 224 3.21 -11.96 -6.01
C THR A 224 3.11 -12.83 -7.25
N GLY A 225 2.23 -12.47 -8.19
CA GLY A 225 1.88 -13.27 -9.36
C GLY A 225 0.56 -14.04 -9.24
N ASP A 226 -0.06 -14.13 -8.05
CA ASP A 226 -1.38 -14.75 -7.90
C ASP A 226 -2.42 -14.02 -8.76
N ILE A 227 -3.23 -14.78 -9.51
CA ILE A 227 -4.29 -14.22 -10.33
C ILE A 227 -5.48 -13.89 -9.42
N VAL A 228 -5.81 -12.61 -9.32
CA VAL A 228 -6.87 -12.10 -8.45
C VAL A 228 -7.93 -11.35 -9.25
N THR A 229 -9.10 -11.18 -8.66
CA THR A 229 -10.16 -10.31 -9.15
C THR A 229 -10.71 -9.48 -7.99
N VAL A 230 -10.80 -8.17 -8.19
CA VAL A 230 -11.37 -7.21 -7.25
C VAL A 230 -12.69 -6.72 -7.84
N GLU A 231 -13.78 -6.92 -7.11
CA GLU A 231 -15.13 -6.51 -7.47
C GLU A 231 -15.58 -5.42 -6.50
N LEU A 232 -15.59 -4.15 -6.93
CA LEU A 232 -15.95 -3.04 -6.04
C LEU A 232 -17.46 -2.98 -5.74
N GLY A 233 -18.30 -3.40 -6.68
CA GLY A 233 -19.76 -3.46 -6.47
C GLY A 233 -20.15 -4.48 -5.38
N GLU A 234 -19.54 -5.66 -5.41
CA GLU A 234 -19.77 -6.76 -4.44
C GLU A 234 -18.86 -6.66 -3.20
N ASN A 235 -17.91 -5.73 -3.18
CA ASN A 235 -16.93 -5.51 -2.11
C ASN A 235 -16.14 -6.79 -1.78
N ARG A 236 -15.56 -7.42 -2.80
CA ARG A 236 -14.85 -8.71 -2.68
C ARG A 236 -13.55 -8.74 -3.46
N LEU A 237 -12.56 -9.46 -2.92
CA LEU A 237 -11.41 -9.98 -3.66
C LEU A 237 -11.50 -11.50 -3.76
N ILE A 238 -11.30 -12.03 -4.97
CA ILE A 238 -11.20 -13.46 -5.26
C ILE A 238 -9.75 -13.74 -5.68
N ASN A 239 -9.07 -14.69 -5.02
CA ASN A 239 -7.78 -15.21 -5.45
C ASN A 239 -8.01 -16.54 -6.19
N HIS A 240 -7.88 -16.52 -7.52
CA HIS A 240 -8.11 -17.66 -8.40
C HIS A 240 -6.99 -18.71 -8.31
N THR A 241 -5.77 -18.32 -7.92
CA THR A 241 -4.67 -19.27 -7.68
C THR A 241 -4.95 -20.15 -6.46
N THR A 242 -5.49 -19.57 -5.38
CA THR A 242 -5.72 -20.28 -4.11
C THR A 242 -7.18 -20.73 -3.90
N GLY A 243 -8.11 -20.26 -4.73
CA GLY A 243 -9.55 -20.50 -4.61
C GLY A 243 -10.22 -19.80 -3.41
N LYS A 244 -9.56 -18.78 -2.83
CA LYS A 244 -10.04 -18.08 -1.64
C LYS A 244 -10.75 -16.77 -1.99
N GLU A 245 -11.79 -16.45 -1.23
CA GLU A 245 -12.49 -15.18 -1.29
C GLU A 245 -12.30 -14.37 0.00
N TYR A 246 -12.21 -13.05 -0.14
CA TYR A 246 -11.97 -12.11 0.96
C TYR A 246 -12.94 -10.93 0.84
N LYS A 247 -13.58 -10.58 1.96
CA LYS A 247 -14.48 -9.43 2.05
C LYS A 247 -13.70 -8.12 2.16
N LEU A 248 -14.04 -7.16 1.32
CA LEU A 248 -13.51 -5.81 1.31
C LEU A 248 -14.49 -4.89 2.06
N LYS A 249 -13.96 -3.78 2.59
CA LYS A 249 -14.79 -2.67 3.06
C LYS A 249 -15.22 -1.83 1.85
N PRO A 250 -16.45 -1.30 1.84
CA PRO A 250 -16.89 -0.46 0.75
C PRO A 250 -16.09 0.84 0.66
N ILE A 251 -15.67 1.18 -0.56
CA ILE A 251 -14.97 2.43 -0.88
C ILE A 251 -15.85 3.68 -0.62
N GLY A 252 -17.18 3.49 -0.62
CA GLY A 252 -18.16 4.55 -0.36
C GLY A 252 -18.08 5.69 -1.37
N ASP A 253 -18.37 6.90 -0.90
CA ASP A 253 -18.45 8.13 -1.71
C ASP A 253 -17.14 8.48 -2.45
N ALA A 254 -16.00 7.90 -2.06
CA ALA A 254 -14.74 8.06 -2.77
C ALA A 254 -14.73 7.35 -4.14
N GLY A 255 -15.52 6.28 -4.31
CA GLY A 255 -15.57 5.49 -5.54
C GLY A 255 -15.90 6.32 -6.80
N PRO A 256 -17.04 7.05 -6.82
CA PRO A 256 -17.40 7.93 -7.95
C PRO A 256 -16.40 9.06 -8.22
N VAL A 257 -15.68 9.53 -7.19
CA VAL A 257 -14.65 10.57 -7.34
C VAL A 257 -13.42 10.00 -8.05
N ILE A 258 -12.98 8.81 -7.67
CA ILE A 258 -11.87 8.10 -8.34
C ILE A 258 -12.26 7.75 -9.78
N GLU A 259 -13.46 7.20 -9.99
CA GLU A 259 -13.98 6.82 -11.30
C GLU A 259 -14.07 8.01 -12.28
N ALA A 260 -14.37 9.20 -11.78
CA ALA A 260 -14.37 10.41 -12.59
C ALA A 260 -12.98 10.91 -13.01
N GLY A 261 -11.88 10.36 -12.46
CA GLY A 261 -10.52 10.89 -12.64
C GLY A 261 -10.16 11.97 -11.60
N GLY A 262 -10.57 11.78 -10.35
CA GLY A 262 -10.21 12.64 -9.22
C GLY A 262 -11.15 13.82 -8.99
N ILE A 263 -10.88 14.58 -7.93
CA ILE A 263 -11.82 15.57 -7.37
C ILE A 263 -12.22 16.67 -8.34
N PHE A 264 -11.28 17.17 -9.16
CA PHE A 264 -11.58 18.21 -10.15
C PHE A 264 -12.40 17.68 -11.33
N ALA A 265 -12.18 16.43 -11.74
CA ALA A 265 -12.94 15.82 -12.82
C ALA A 265 -14.36 15.46 -12.36
N TYR A 266 -14.50 14.96 -11.12
CA TYR A 266 -15.79 14.80 -10.44
C TYR A 266 -16.55 16.13 -10.32
N ALA A 267 -15.89 17.20 -9.86
CA ALA A 267 -16.51 18.52 -9.73
C ALA A 267 -17.00 19.08 -11.08
N ARG A 268 -16.27 18.84 -12.18
CA ARG A 268 -16.73 19.15 -13.55
C ARG A 268 -17.94 18.31 -13.96
N LYS A 269 -17.88 16.99 -13.76
CA LYS A 269 -18.98 16.05 -14.06
C LYS A 269 -20.26 16.39 -13.29
N ALA A 270 -20.12 16.89 -12.06
CA ALA A 270 -21.23 17.34 -11.19
C ALA A 270 -21.67 18.81 -11.43
N GLY A 271 -21.07 19.53 -12.39
CA GLY A 271 -21.43 20.92 -12.70
C GLY A 271 -21.04 21.95 -11.62
N MET A 272 -20.17 21.60 -10.67
CA MET A 272 -19.72 22.49 -9.60
C MET A 272 -18.68 23.52 -10.08
N ILE A 273 -17.92 23.18 -11.13
CA ILE A 273 -16.95 24.05 -11.79
C ILE A 273 -17.07 23.92 -13.31
N ALA A 274 -16.68 24.97 -14.04
CA ALA A 274 -16.73 24.98 -15.49
C ALA A 274 -15.85 23.88 -16.11
N ALA A 275 -16.28 23.37 -17.28
CA ALA A 275 -15.43 22.57 -18.15
C ALA A 275 -14.21 23.40 -18.62
N PRO A 276 -13.04 22.78 -18.86
CA PRO A 276 -11.93 23.49 -19.48
C PRO A 276 -12.36 24.05 -20.85
N SER A 277 -11.96 25.29 -21.14
CA SER A 277 -12.03 25.83 -22.49
C SER A 277 -11.02 25.09 -23.37
N ASN A 278 -11.50 24.46 -24.44
CA ASN A 278 -10.65 23.93 -25.52
C ASN A 278 -9.91 25.06 -26.26
#